data_AF-A0A8S8YJM2-F1
#
_entry.id   AF-A0A8S8YJM2-F1
#
_cell.length_a   1.000
_cell.length_b   1.000
_cell.length_c   1.000
_cell.angle_alpha   90.00
_cell.angle_beta   90.00
_cell.angle_gamma   90.00
#
_symmetry.space_group_name_H-M   'P 1'
#
loop_
_entity.id
_entity.type
_entity.pdbx_description
1 polymer ?
#
loop_
_entity_poly.entity_id
_entity_poly.type
_entity_poly.pdbx_seq_one_letter_code
_entity_poly.pdbx_strand_id
1 'polypeptide(L)'
;MASPFGRYPLPSWAIGASIWIWVQAVLIGWLCWQTIAMLIWQRIPEVDWISKRTYNLLSEDYRAWRSEEMWSWDTRMGHWLAWLTWLAMPTLVSQGFGSRMAAGGMGFLTGPLMLIAFIFMAGIVSLLFRLVASWGGPLSRLGGTLARPVVVRSWGAINVGIVIWLILWFSTSNLLG
;
A
#
# COMPACT_ATOMS: atom_id res chain seq x y z
N MET A 1 3.89 41.71 37.72
CA MET A 1 2.72 41.47 36.85
C MET A 1 3.21 40.61 35.68
N ALA A 2 3.15 39.28 35.83
CA ALA A 2 3.69 38.31 34.87
C ALA A 2 2.53 37.66 34.09
N SER A 3 2.73 37.44 32.80
CA SER A 3 1.72 37.05 31.80
C SER A 3 1.07 35.69 32.08
N PRO A 4 -0.24 35.50 31.79
CA PRO A 4 -1.00 34.29 32.12
C PRO A 4 -0.99 33.20 31.02
N PHE A 5 -0.06 33.26 30.05
CA PHE A 5 -0.02 32.30 28.95
C PHE A 5 0.94 31.15 29.25
N GLY A 6 0.47 30.25 30.13
CA GLY A 6 1.02 28.91 30.24
C GLY A 6 0.91 28.20 28.89
N ARG A 7 2.03 27.81 28.31
CA ARG A 7 2.09 26.88 27.17
C ARG A 7 1.54 25.54 27.63
N TYR A 8 0.24 25.33 27.49
CA TYR A 8 -0.34 23.99 27.61
C TYR A 8 0.30 23.11 26.52
N PRO A 9 0.88 21.95 26.87
CA PRO A 9 1.29 20.99 25.85
C PRO A 9 0.08 20.65 25.00
N LEU A 10 0.23 20.72 23.67
CA LEU A 10 -0.83 20.37 22.74
C LEU A 10 -1.38 18.99 23.10
N PRO A 11 -2.71 18.80 23.13
CA PRO A 11 -3.29 17.50 23.41
C PRO A 11 -2.74 16.43 22.44
N SER A 12 -2.53 15.21 22.91
CA SER A 12 -1.95 14.11 22.11
C SER A 12 -2.69 13.85 20.79
N TRP A 13 -4.00 14.14 20.74
CA TRP A 13 -4.81 14.05 19.52
C TRP A 13 -4.46 15.12 18.46
N ALA A 14 -3.99 16.30 18.87
CA ALA A 14 -3.58 17.37 17.95
C ALA A 14 -2.25 17.02 17.25
N ILE A 15 -1.34 16.36 17.97
CA ILE A 15 -0.07 15.86 17.41
C ILE A 15 -0.34 14.72 16.42
N GLY A 16 -1.24 13.79 16.77
CA GLY A 16 -1.62 12.69 15.87
C GLY A 16 -2.24 13.17 14.56
N ALA A 17 -3.14 14.16 14.62
CA ALA A 17 -3.73 14.77 13.43
C ALA A 17 -2.68 15.49 12.56
N SER A 18 -1.74 16.20 13.19
CA SER A 18 -0.67 16.93 12.48
C SER A 18 0.36 16.00 11.83
N ILE A 19 0.60 14.80 12.36
CA ILE A 19 1.48 13.81 11.70
C ILE A 19 0.75 13.12 10.54
N TRP A 20 -0.54 12.83 10.71
CA TRP A 20 -1.32 12.09 9.73
C TRP A 20 -1.43 12.81 8.38
N ILE A 21 -1.52 14.13 8.38
CA ILE A 21 -1.55 14.92 7.14
C ILE A 21 -0.26 14.77 6.31
N TRP A 22 0.89 14.70 6.96
CA TRP A 22 2.16 14.44 6.28
C TRP A 22 2.25 13.02 5.75
N VAL A 23 1.76 12.04 6.51
CA VAL A 23 1.65 10.65 6.06
C VAL A 23 0.78 10.55 4.81
N GLN A 24 -0.37 11.23 4.80
CA GLN A 24 -1.25 11.29 3.61
C GLN A 24 -0.55 11.95 2.43
N ALA A 25 0.13 13.08 2.63
CA ALA A 25 0.86 13.75 1.56
C ALA A 25 1.95 12.86 0.94
N VAL A 26 2.70 12.13 1.77
CA VAL A 26 3.72 11.16 1.32
C VAL A 26 3.07 10.01 0.55
N LEU A 27 1.95 9.47 1.03
CA LEU A 27 1.23 8.39 0.34
C LEU A 27 0.69 8.83 -1.02
N ILE A 28 0.11 10.03 -1.11
CA ILE A 28 -0.37 10.60 -2.38
C ILE A 28 0.81 10.80 -3.33
N GLY A 29 1.91 11.40 -2.85
CA GLY A 29 3.12 11.57 -3.65
C GLY A 29 3.71 10.24 -4.14
N TRP A 30 3.66 9.19 -3.32
CA TRP A 30 4.07 7.86 -3.71
C TRP A 30 3.14 7.27 -4.77
N LEU A 31 1.82 7.41 -4.61
CA LEU A 31 0.86 6.96 -5.61
C LEU A 31 1.04 7.70 -6.95
N CYS A 32 1.36 9.00 -6.93
CA CYS A 32 1.73 9.77 -8.12
C CYS A 32 2.94 9.16 -8.82
N TRP A 33 4.01 8.88 -8.08
CA TRP A 33 5.21 8.25 -8.61
C TRP A 33 4.89 6.92 -9.28
N GLN A 34 4.12 6.05 -8.61
CA GLN A 34 3.74 4.75 -9.16
C GLN A 34 2.88 4.87 -10.41
N THR A 35 1.99 5.86 -10.45
CA THR A 35 1.15 6.15 -11.62
C THR A 35 2.02 6.47 -12.83
N ILE A 36 3.00 7.36 -12.66
CA ILE A 36 3.95 7.74 -13.71
C ILE A 36 4.78 6.52 -14.12
N ALA A 37 5.28 5.76 -13.15
CA ALA A 37 6.10 4.59 -13.41
C ALA A 37 5.35 3.49 -14.19
N MET A 38 4.08 3.26 -13.87
CA MET A 38 3.22 2.31 -14.58
C MET A 38 2.87 2.78 -15.99
N LEU A 39 2.70 4.08 -16.21
CA LEU A 39 2.40 4.62 -17.53
C LEU A 39 3.61 4.61 -18.48
N ILE A 40 4.79 4.98 -17.97
CA ILE A 40 6.00 5.12 -18.78
C ILE A 40 6.72 3.78 -18.93
N TRP A 41 6.95 3.07 -17.81
CA TRP A 41 7.78 1.86 -17.79
C TRP A 41 6.97 0.56 -17.72
N GLN A 42 5.64 0.63 -17.62
CA GLN A 42 4.76 -0.54 -17.50
C GLN A 42 5.16 -1.49 -16.36
N ARG A 43 5.81 -0.95 -15.32
CA ARG A 43 6.29 -1.68 -14.14
C ARG A 43 6.30 -0.76 -12.92
N ILE A 44 6.43 -1.37 -11.75
CA ILE A 44 6.60 -0.64 -10.47
C ILE A 44 8.02 -0.96 -9.97
N PRO A 45 9.03 -0.11 -10.26
CA PRO A 45 10.43 -0.43 -10.04
C PRO A 45 10.75 -0.81 -8.60
N GLU A 46 10.17 -0.08 -7.62
CA GLU A 46 10.42 -0.37 -6.22
C GLU A 46 9.88 -1.74 -5.78
N VAL A 47 8.68 -2.10 -6.24
CA VAL A 47 8.03 -3.37 -5.90
C VAL A 47 8.75 -4.53 -6.57
N ASP A 48 9.16 -4.35 -7.83
CA ASP A 48 9.93 -5.35 -8.56
C ASP A 48 11.29 -5.58 -7.90
N TRP A 49 11.95 -4.53 -7.44
CA TRP A 49 13.23 -4.63 -6.74
C TRP A 49 13.10 -5.38 -5.41
N ILE A 50 12.11 -5.03 -4.57
CA ILE A 50 11.84 -5.72 -3.30
C ILE A 50 11.47 -7.18 -3.58
N SER A 51 10.59 -7.42 -4.56
CA SER A 51 10.13 -8.75 -4.92
C SER A 51 11.29 -9.67 -5.30
N LYS A 52 12.23 -9.19 -6.12
CA LYS A 52 13.43 -9.94 -6.50
C LYS A 52 14.35 -10.21 -5.32
N ARG A 53 14.53 -9.23 -4.43
CA ARG A 53 15.36 -9.42 -3.24
C ARG A 53 14.77 -10.50 -2.34
N THR A 54 13.47 -10.47 -2.11
CA THR A 54 12.76 -11.48 -1.33
C THR A 54 12.83 -12.85 -2.02
N TYR A 55 12.59 -12.93 -3.33
CA TYR A 55 12.67 -14.17 -4.10
C TYR A 55 14.03 -14.87 -3.98
N ASN A 56 15.12 -14.10 -3.97
CA ASN A 56 16.47 -14.64 -3.83
C ASN A 56 16.78 -15.18 -2.43
N LEU A 57 15.99 -14.80 -1.41
CA LEU A 57 16.11 -15.32 -0.04
C LEU A 57 15.30 -16.61 0.18
N LEU A 58 14.43 -17.00 -0.77
CA LEU A 58 13.66 -18.24 -0.66
C LEU A 58 14.53 -19.47 -0.94
N SER A 59 14.11 -20.62 -0.40
CA SER A 59 14.80 -21.89 -0.59
C SER A 59 14.84 -22.31 -2.05
N GLU A 60 15.86 -23.10 -2.41
CA GLU A 60 16.03 -23.60 -3.77
C GLU A 60 14.85 -24.46 -4.22
N ASP A 61 14.28 -25.27 -3.31
CA ASP A 61 13.09 -26.09 -3.58
C ASP A 61 11.89 -25.24 -4.01
N TYR A 62 11.65 -24.11 -3.34
CA TYR A 62 10.56 -23.21 -3.73
C TYR A 62 10.84 -22.56 -5.09
N ARG A 63 12.09 -22.12 -5.30
CA ARG A 63 12.53 -21.49 -6.54
C ARG A 63 12.52 -22.44 -7.73
N ALA A 64 12.68 -23.74 -7.50
CA ALA A 64 12.56 -24.79 -8.52
C ALA A 64 11.11 -24.99 -8.98
N TRP A 65 10.15 -24.85 -8.06
CA TRP A 65 8.73 -24.99 -8.37
C TRP A 65 8.08 -23.71 -8.91
N ARG A 66 8.60 -22.54 -8.52
CA ARG A 66 7.98 -21.23 -8.77
C ARG A 66 8.94 -20.31 -9.53
N SER A 67 8.55 -19.82 -10.70
CA SER A 67 9.35 -18.84 -11.44
C SER A 67 9.32 -17.43 -10.84
N GLU A 68 10.41 -16.67 -11.03
CA GLU A 68 10.57 -15.30 -10.54
C GLU A 68 9.48 -14.38 -11.09
N GLU A 69 9.14 -14.52 -12.37
CA GLU A 69 8.11 -13.70 -13.01
C GLU A 69 6.74 -13.90 -12.36
N MET A 70 6.40 -15.15 -12.04
CA MET A 70 5.13 -15.49 -11.41
C MET A 70 5.09 -15.01 -9.95
N TRP A 71 6.23 -15.03 -9.25
CA TRP A 71 6.39 -14.44 -7.93
C TRP A 71 6.25 -12.91 -7.94
N SER A 72 6.88 -12.24 -8.90
CA SER A 72 6.81 -10.80 -9.05
C SER A 72 5.40 -10.31 -9.41
N TRP A 73 4.62 -11.13 -10.12
CA TRP A 73 3.20 -10.87 -10.35
C TRP A 73 2.36 -10.98 -9.06
N ASP A 74 2.60 -12.04 -8.25
CA ASP A 74 2.43 -12.09 -6.77
C ASP A 74 2.52 -10.74 -6.08
N THR A 75 3.76 -10.28 -6.01
CA THR A 75 4.07 -9.11 -5.21
C THR A 75 3.35 -7.87 -5.73
N ARG A 76 3.23 -7.72 -7.07
CA ARG A 76 2.50 -6.60 -7.68
C ARG A 76 0.99 -6.64 -7.39
N MET A 77 0.36 -7.81 -7.43
CA MET A 77 -1.06 -7.97 -7.09
C MET A 77 -1.31 -7.68 -5.61
N GLY A 78 -0.46 -8.19 -4.71
CA GLY A 78 -0.54 -7.90 -3.28
C GLY A 78 -0.32 -6.42 -2.96
N HIS A 79 0.63 -5.78 -3.65
CA HIS A 79 0.85 -4.34 -3.54
C HIS A 79 -0.35 -3.52 -4.02
N TRP A 80 -0.96 -3.92 -5.13
CA TRP A 80 -2.17 -3.29 -5.64
C TRP A 80 -3.36 -3.44 -4.68
N LEU A 81 -3.51 -4.62 -4.07
CA LEU A 81 -4.49 -4.85 -3.03
C LEU A 81 -4.31 -3.90 -1.84
N ALA A 82 -3.06 -3.64 -1.43
CA ALA A 82 -2.77 -2.73 -0.34
C ALA A 82 -3.25 -1.31 -0.66
N TRP A 83 -3.02 -0.84 -1.88
CA TRP A 83 -3.56 0.44 -2.35
C TRP A 83 -5.08 0.46 -2.36
N LEU A 84 -5.74 -0.56 -2.91
CA LEU A 84 -7.21 -0.63 -2.92
C LEU A 84 -7.79 -0.64 -1.50
N THR A 85 -7.14 -1.35 -0.58
CA THR A 85 -7.53 -1.39 0.84
C THR A 85 -7.40 0.00 1.47
N TRP A 86 -6.30 0.71 1.20
CA TRP A 86 -6.11 2.07 1.70
C TRP A 86 -7.12 3.06 1.10
N LEU A 87 -7.42 2.95 -0.20
CA LEU A 87 -8.42 3.80 -0.85
C LEU A 87 -9.83 3.54 -0.32
N ALA A 88 -10.17 2.26 -0.06
CA ALA A 88 -11.47 1.90 0.48
C ALA A 88 -11.62 2.29 1.96
N MET A 89 -10.55 2.13 2.74
CA MET A 89 -10.54 2.40 4.18
C MET A 89 -9.23 3.09 4.59
N PRO A 90 -9.11 4.41 4.35
CA PRO A 90 -7.85 5.14 4.58
C PRO A 90 -7.43 5.18 6.04
N THR A 91 -8.39 5.02 6.95
CA THR A 91 -8.15 5.02 8.40
C THR A 91 -7.88 3.63 8.96
N LEU A 92 -7.96 2.54 8.18
CA LEU A 92 -7.77 1.18 8.70
C LEU A 92 -6.39 1.00 9.34
N VAL A 93 -5.35 1.46 8.65
CA VAL A 93 -3.96 1.32 9.11
C VAL A 93 -3.68 2.29 10.27
N SER A 94 -4.19 3.53 10.22
CA SER A 94 -4.01 4.49 11.33
C SER A 94 -4.77 4.09 12.58
N GLN A 95 -5.97 3.53 12.45
CA GLN A 95 -6.71 2.96 13.57
C GLN A 95 -6.03 1.69 14.08
N GLY A 96 -5.55 0.81 13.19
CA GLY A 96 -4.90 -0.44 13.58
C GLY A 96 -3.56 -0.22 14.28
N PHE A 97 -2.69 0.60 13.71
CA PHE A 97 -1.33 0.85 14.18
C PHE A 97 -1.22 2.12 15.03
N GLY A 98 -1.72 3.25 14.51
CA GLY A 98 -1.57 4.57 15.12
C GLY A 98 -2.24 4.68 16.49
N SER A 99 -3.44 4.14 16.66
CA SER A 99 -4.12 4.12 17.98
C SER A 99 -3.33 3.34 19.03
N ARG A 100 -2.74 2.20 18.64
CA ARG A 100 -1.92 1.37 19.52
C ARG A 100 -0.60 2.02 19.88
N MET A 101 0.08 2.64 18.92
CA MET A 101 1.29 3.40 19.19
C MET A 101 1.02 4.59 20.11
N ALA A 102 -0.11 5.28 19.93
CA ALA A 102 -0.52 6.41 20.76
C ALA A 102 -0.93 5.99 22.20
N ALA A 103 -1.41 4.76 22.40
CA ALA A 103 -1.80 4.25 23.71
C ALA A 103 -0.60 4.01 24.66
N GLY A 104 0.63 3.94 24.13
CA GLY A 104 1.84 3.69 24.92
C GLY A 104 1.87 2.31 25.60
N GLY A 105 2.96 2.02 26.33
CA GLY A 105 3.14 0.76 27.06
C GLY A 105 3.13 -0.47 26.13
N MET A 106 2.18 -1.39 26.34
CA MET A 106 1.96 -2.58 25.48
C MET A 106 1.62 -2.23 24.03
N GLY A 107 1.20 -0.99 23.77
CA GLY A 107 0.97 -0.45 22.43
C GLY A 107 2.20 -0.50 21.52
N PHE A 108 3.41 -0.29 22.06
CA PHE A 108 4.66 -0.34 21.29
C PHE A 108 5.00 -1.73 20.77
N LEU A 109 4.55 -2.78 21.47
CA LEU A 109 4.72 -4.17 21.03
C LEU A 109 3.59 -4.58 20.09
N THR A 110 2.35 -4.26 20.46
CA THR A 110 1.15 -4.70 19.72
C THR A 110 0.92 -3.93 18.42
N GLY A 111 1.47 -2.73 18.26
CA GLY A 111 1.42 -1.94 17.03
C GLY A 111 2.14 -2.62 15.86
N PRO A 112 3.47 -2.88 15.96
CA PRO A 112 4.22 -3.60 14.94
C PRO A 112 3.63 -4.97 14.60
N LEU A 113 3.16 -5.71 15.61
CA LEU A 113 2.48 -7.00 15.41
C LEU A 113 1.22 -6.86 14.53
N MET A 114 0.48 -5.76 14.65
CA MET A 114 -0.67 -5.53 13.78
C MET A 114 -0.27 -5.22 12.33
N LEU A 115 0.83 -4.49 12.12
CA LEU A 115 1.34 -4.28 10.76
C LEU A 115 1.73 -5.61 10.10
N ILE A 116 2.38 -6.51 10.84
CA ILE A 116 2.69 -7.86 10.37
C ILE A 116 1.40 -8.61 10.05
N ALA A 117 0.38 -8.54 10.90
CA ALA A 117 -0.92 -9.15 10.65
C ALA A 117 -1.58 -8.61 9.38
N PHE A 118 -1.53 -7.29 9.13
CA PHE A 118 -2.05 -6.70 7.88
C PHE A 118 -1.30 -7.19 6.65
N ILE A 119 0.03 -7.27 6.71
CA ILE A 119 0.86 -7.81 5.60
C ILE A 119 0.50 -9.28 5.34
N PHE A 120 0.36 -10.07 6.41
CA PHE A 120 0.00 -11.48 6.29
C PHE A 120 -1.41 -11.68 5.70
N MET A 121 -2.38 -10.89 6.14
CA MET A 121 -3.74 -10.91 5.59
C MET A 121 -3.77 -10.49 4.12
N ALA A 122 -3.03 -9.45 3.73
CA ALA A 122 -2.89 -9.06 2.32
C ALA A 122 -2.27 -10.20 1.48
N GLY A 123 -1.28 -10.90 2.04
CA GLY A 123 -0.71 -12.11 1.44
C GLY A 123 -1.75 -13.21 1.24
N ILE A 124 -2.53 -13.55 2.26
CA ILE A 124 -3.61 -14.55 2.16
C ILE A 124 -4.64 -14.17 1.10
N VAL A 125 -5.10 -12.92 1.10
CA VAL A 125 -6.09 -12.44 0.13
C VAL A 125 -5.55 -12.54 -1.30
N SER A 126 -4.28 -12.20 -1.53
CA SER A 126 -3.66 -12.36 -2.86
C SER A 126 -3.57 -13.83 -3.29
N LEU A 127 -3.28 -14.76 -2.37
CA LEU A 127 -3.33 -16.20 -2.63
C LEU A 127 -4.75 -16.70 -2.96
N LEU A 128 -5.78 -16.17 -2.28
CA LEU A 128 -7.18 -16.49 -2.57
C LEU A 128 -7.60 -16.00 -3.96
N PHE A 129 -7.22 -14.79 -4.35
CA PHE A 129 -7.47 -14.31 -5.72
C PHE A 129 -6.82 -15.22 -6.76
N ARG A 130 -5.61 -15.72 -6.49
CA ARG A 130 -4.94 -16.68 -7.36
C ARG A 130 -5.66 -18.03 -7.38
N LEU A 131 -6.18 -18.51 -6.25
CA LEU A 131 -6.98 -19.73 -6.20
C LEU A 131 -8.19 -19.61 -7.14
N VAL A 132 -8.94 -18.51 -7.04
CA VAL A 132 -10.08 -18.23 -7.92
C VAL A 132 -9.64 -18.10 -9.38
N ALA A 133 -8.55 -17.38 -9.65
CA ALA A 133 -8.02 -17.22 -11.01
C ALA A 133 -7.53 -18.55 -11.63
N SER A 134 -7.15 -19.53 -10.80
CA SER A 134 -6.70 -20.86 -11.26
C SER A 134 -7.84 -21.72 -11.80
N TRP A 135 -9.09 -21.46 -11.39
CA TRP A 135 -10.27 -22.16 -11.91
C TRP A 135 -10.52 -21.89 -13.40
N GLY A 136 -9.98 -20.80 -13.95
CA GLY A 136 -10.08 -20.42 -15.37
C GLY A 136 -9.17 -21.19 -16.34
N GLY A 137 -8.37 -22.16 -15.87
CA GLY A 137 -7.67 -23.11 -16.74
C GLY A 137 -6.69 -22.49 -17.78
N PRO A 138 -6.57 -23.06 -19.00
CA PRO A 138 -5.63 -22.61 -20.03
C PRO A 138 -5.85 -21.17 -20.56
N LEU A 139 -7.11 -20.70 -20.57
CA LEU A 139 -7.46 -19.34 -21.02
C LEU A 139 -6.95 -18.27 -20.04
N SER A 140 -6.93 -18.58 -18.74
CA SER A 140 -6.32 -17.73 -17.71
C SER A 140 -4.79 -17.58 -17.89
N ARG A 141 -4.10 -18.63 -18.39
CA ARG A 141 -2.65 -18.59 -18.68
C ARG A 141 -2.33 -17.79 -19.95
N LEU A 142 -3.10 -17.94 -21.01
CA LEU A 142 -2.92 -17.19 -22.26
C LEU A 142 -3.29 -15.71 -22.10
N GLY A 143 -4.44 -15.43 -21.49
CA GLY A 143 -4.86 -14.07 -21.14
C GLY A 143 -3.89 -13.42 -20.15
N GLY A 144 -3.43 -14.14 -19.14
CA GLY A 144 -2.45 -13.63 -18.17
C GLY A 144 -1.09 -13.29 -18.79
N THR A 145 -0.63 -14.00 -19.80
CA THR A 145 0.70 -13.75 -20.41
C THR A 145 0.64 -12.57 -21.40
N LEU A 146 -0.43 -12.49 -22.20
CA LEU A 146 -0.64 -11.40 -23.16
C LEU A 146 -1.13 -10.10 -22.50
N ALA A 147 -1.91 -10.21 -21.41
CA ALA A 147 -2.45 -9.04 -20.72
C ALA A 147 -1.51 -8.44 -19.69
N ARG A 148 -0.49 -9.14 -19.18
CA ARG A 148 0.45 -8.63 -18.14
C ARG A 148 0.93 -7.18 -18.38
N PRO A 149 1.53 -6.83 -19.53
CA PRO A 149 2.01 -5.47 -19.77
C PRO A 149 0.87 -4.46 -20.01
N VAL A 150 -0.26 -4.92 -20.53
CA VAL A 150 -1.45 -4.09 -20.76
C VAL A 150 -2.15 -3.78 -19.43
N VAL A 151 -2.26 -4.75 -18.54
CA VAL A 151 -2.91 -4.64 -17.23
C VAL A 151 -2.19 -3.64 -16.34
N VAL A 152 -0.85 -3.69 -16.29
CA VAL A 152 -0.08 -2.71 -15.49
C VAL A 152 -0.27 -1.30 -16.04
N ARG A 153 -0.32 -1.13 -17.37
CA ARG A 153 -0.58 0.17 -17.99
C ARG A 153 -2.02 0.65 -17.76
N SER A 154 -3.00 -0.24 -17.81
CA SER A 154 -4.41 0.05 -17.50
C SER A 154 -4.59 0.45 -16.05
N TRP A 155 -3.88 -0.20 -15.12
CA TRP A 155 -3.83 0.24 -13.72
C TRP A 155 -3.21 1.61 -13.59
N GLY A 156 -2.11 1.89 -14.30
CA GLY A 156 -1.55 3.24 -14.40
C GLY A 156 -2.59 4.27 -14.87
N ALA A 157 -3.35 3.96 -15.91
CA ALA A 157 -4.40 4.85 -16.43
C ALA A 157 -5.55 5.08 -15.42
N ILE A 158 -6.01 4.03 -14.73
CA ILE A 158 -7.01 4.16 -13.66
C ILE A 158 -6.47 5.01 -12.51
N ASN A 159 -5.21 4.82 -12.14
CA ASN A 159 -4.57 5.60 -11.08
C ASN A 159 -4.50 7.09 -11.39
N VAL A 160 -4.38 7.51 -12.66
CA VAL A 160 -4.38 8.93 -13.02
C VAL A 160 -5.64 9.62 -12.48
N GLY A 161 -6.81 9.03 -12.68
CA GLY A 161 -8.07 9.57 -12.17
C GLY A 161 -8.10 9.62 -10.64
N ILE A 162 -7.63 8.55 -9.99
CA ILE A 162 -7.57 8.45 -8.52
C ILE A 162 -6.63 9.51 -7.95
N VAL A 163 -5.44 9.67 -8.54
CA VAL A 163 -4.43 10.63 -8.10
C VAL A 163 -4.91 12.07 -8.27
N ILE A 164 -5.50 12.41 -9.42
CA ILE A 164 -6.07 13.75 -9.65
C ILE A 164 -7.14 14.03 -8.59
N TRP A 165 -8.04 13.07 -8.35
CA TRP A 165 -9.07 13.20 -7.33
C TRP A 165 -8.47 13.40 -5.92
N LEU A 166 -7.47 12.60 -5.54
CA LEU A 166 -6.83 12.69 -4.23
C LEU A 166 -6.08 14.01 -4.03
N ILE A 167 -5.41 14.52 -5.06
CA ILE A 167 -4.73 15.83 -4.99
C ILE A 167 -5.76 16.95 -4.80
N LEU A 168 -6.87 16.92 -5.55
CA LEU A 168 -7.95 17.89 -5.42
C LEU A 168 -8.56 17.82 -4.02
N TRP A 169 -8.92 16.62 -3.55
CA TRP A 169 -9.49 16.40 -2.22
C TRP A 169 -8.54 16.81 -1.09
N PHE A 170 -7.24 16.50 -1.20
CA PHE A 170 -6.24 16.89 -0.22
C PHE A 170 -6.06 18.42 -0.19
N SER A 171 -6.12 19.07 -1.36
CA SER A 171 -6.00 20.54 -1.44
C SER A 171 -7.25 21.23 -0.86
N THR A 172 -8.45 20.76 -1.18
CA THR A 172 -9.70 21.37 -0.69
C THR A 172 -9.91 21.15 0.80
N SER A 173 -9.55 19.98 1.34
CA SER A 173 -9.62 19.70 2.78
C SER A 173 -8.68 20.57 3.61
N ASN A 174 -7.52 20.96 3.06
CA ASN A 174 -6.58 21.88 3.71
C ASN A 174 -6.94 23.37 3.53
N LEU A 175 -7.68 23.72 2.48
CA LEU A 175 -8.11 25.09 2.19
C LEU A 175 -9.40 25.50 2.93
N LEU A 176 -10.21 24.52 3.33
CA LEU A 176 -11.52 24.74 3.97
C LEU A 176 -11.54 24.40 5.48
N GLY A 177 -10.43 23.90 6.03
CA GLY A 177 -10.24 23.62 7.46
C GLY A 177 -9.36 24.65 8.13
#